data_AF-A0A5Z0F9Y5-F1
#
_entry.id   AF-A0A5Z0F9Y5-F1
#
_cell.length_a   1.000
_cell.length_b   1.000
_cell.length_c   1.000
_cell.angle_alpha   90.00
_cell.angle_beta   90.00
_cell.angle_gamma   90.00
#
_symmetry.space_group_name_H-M   'P 1'
#
loop_
_entity.id
_entity.type
_entity.pdbx_description
1 polymer ?
#
loop_
_entity_poly.entity_id
_entity_poly.type
_entity_poly.pdbx_seq_one_letter_code
_entity_poly.pdbx_strand_id
1 'polypeptide(L)'
;MKVLIIGFGSIGKKHFLALKNLKYEVSLLSLSAKKEEFEKTQIYRSLKECHLNEFDLFIIANITTEHFNTLKALNELVKDKIILVEKPLFEKSQNFTSSKNHIYVAYLLRFHPVIVALKRLLKGEKIYFASLVCNSYLPHWRALDYRQNYSAKKELGGGVLLDLSHEI
;
A
#
# COMPACT_ATOMS: atom_id res chain seq x y z
N MET A 1 7.05 15.04 -9.91
CA MET A 1 6.00 14.83 -8.90
C MET A 1 6.63 14.79 -7.53
N LYS A 2 5.99 15.43 -6.55
CA LYS A 2 6.33 15.32 -5.13
C LYS A 2 5.46 14.25 -4.47
N VAL A 3 6.09 13.34 -3.74
CA VAL A 3 5.42 12.18 -3.15
C VAL A 3 5.65 12.14 -1.64
N LEU A 4 4.58 11.91 -0.88
CA LEU A 4 4.65 11.64 0.56
C LEU A 4 4.33 10.17 0.84
N ILE A 5 5.30 9.43 1.39
CA ILE A 5 5.08 8.06 1.86
C ILE A 5 4.78 8.09 3.35
N ILE A 6 3.63 7.55 3.77
CA ILE A 6 3.18 7.48 5.15
C ILE A 6 3.35 6.05 5.64
N GLY A 7 4.24 5.85 6.61
CA GLY A 7 4.66 4.52 7.04
C GLY A 7 5.88 4.02 6.26
N PHE A 8 6.92 3.65 6.99
CA PHE A 8 8.22 3.34 6.40
C PHE A 8 8.78 1.98 6.84
N GLY A 9 7.90 0.98 6.83
CA GLY A 9 8.27 -0.43 6.99
C GLY A 9 8.85 -1.02 5.68
N SER A 10 8.89 -2.35 5.59
CA SER A 10 9.42 -3.07 4.42
C SER A 10 8.81 -2.61 3.10
N ILE A 11 7.48 -2.46 3.01
CA ILE A 11 6.80 -2.02 1.79
C ILE A 11 7.02 -0.53 1.49
N GLY A 12 7.02 0.34 2.51
CA GLY A 12 7.36 1.76 2.35
C GLY A 12 8.78 1.98 1.80
N LYS A 13 9.76 1.16 2.23
CA LYS A 13 11.13 1.17 1.68
C LYS A 13 11.15 0.76 0.20
N LYS A 14 10.35 -0.25 -0.20
CA LYS A 14 10.23 -0.66 -1.62
C LYS A 14 9.62 0.46 -2.48
N HIS A 15 8.57 1.12 -2.00
CA HIS A 15 8.00 2.30 -2.66
C HIS A 15 9.02 3.41 -2.82
N PHE A 16 9.77 3.73 -1.77
CA PHE A 16 10.80 4.75 -1.83
C PHE A 16 11.83 4.47 -2.92
N LEU A 17 12.36 3.24 -2.98
CA LEU A 17 13.31 2.84 -4.01
C LEU A 17 12.70 2.94 -5.42
N ALA A 18 11.48 2.44 -5.60
CA ALA A 18 10.77 2.51 -6.89
C ALA A 18 10.56 3.97 -7.35
N LEU A 19 10.12 4.85 -6.46
CA LEU A 19 9.88 6.26 -6.76
C LEU A 19 11.18 7.03 -7.02
N LYS A 20 12.27 6.71 -6.31
CA LYS A 20 13.60 7.26 -6.59
C LYS A 20 14.11 6.83 -7.96
N ASN A 21 13.90 5.58 -8.36
CA ASN A 21 14.24 5.11 -9.72
C ASN A 21 13.44 5.85 -10.81
N LEU A 22 12.20 6.24 -10.50
CA LEU A 22 11.38 7.11 -11.37
C LEU A 22 11.76 8.59 -11.30
N LYS A 23 12.81 8.95 -10.54
CA LYS A 23 13.31 10.33 -10.36
C LYS A 23 12.29 11.27 -9.72
N TYR A 24 11.41 10.75 -8.86
CA TYR A 24 10.48 11.60 -8.10
C TYR A 24 11.11 12.17 -6.83
N GLU A 25 10.59 13.32 -6.40
CA GLU A 25 10.91 13.91 -5.11
C GLU A 25 10.08 13.19 -4.04
N VAL A 26 10.75 12.57 -3.07
CA VAL A 26 10.09 11.70 -2.08
C VAL A 26 10.38 12.25 -0.70
N SER A 27 9.32 12.50 0.06
CA SER A 27 9.33 12.77 1.50
C SER A 27 8.70 11.61 2.25
N LEU A 28 9.06 11.47 3.52
CA LEU A 28 8.57 10.40 4.39
C LEU A 28 7.81 10.99 5.57
N LEU A 29 6.69 10.38 5.95
CA LEU A 29 6.06 10.53 7.25
C LEU A 29 6.22 9.21 7.99
N SER A 30 7.09 9.20 8.99
CA SER A 30 7.37 8.00 9.78
C SER A 30 7.93 8.37 11.14
N LEU A 31 7.48 7.69 12.19
CA LEU A 31 8.06 7.81 13.53
C LEU A 31 9.38 7.05 13.65
N SER A 32 9.56 5.97 12.89
CA SER A 32 10.70 5.06 13.01
C SER A 32 11.83 5.31 12.01
N ALA A 33 11.59 6.07 10.94
CA ALA A 33 12.62 6.34 9.94
C ALA A 33 13.75 7.21 10.53
N LYS A 34 14.99 6.75 10.38
CA LYS A 34 16.20 7.48 10.78
C LYS A 34 16.77 8.25 9.59
N LYS A 35 17.23 9.48 9.84
CA LYS A 35 17.83 10.34 8.79
C LYS A 35 19.08 9.72 8.17
N GLU A 36 19.85 9.00 8.97
CA GLU A 36 21.09 8.31 8.56
C GLU A 36 20.87 7.29 7.44
N GLU A 37 19.67 6.70 7.34
CA GLU A 37 19.38 5.71 6.29
C GLU A 37 19.10 6.36 4.92
N PHE A 38 18.77 7.66 4.85
CA PHE A 38 18.31 8.34 3.64
C PHE A 38 18.78 9.80 3.57
N GLU A 39 20.06 9.99 3.30
CA GLU A 39 20.63 11.33 3.11
C GLU A 39 19.80 12.14 2.08
N LYS A 40 19.51 13.41 2.42
CA LYS A 40 18.72 14.36 1.62
C LYS A 40 17.23 14.08 1.48
N THR A 41 16.66 13.12 2.23
CA THR A 41 15.21 12.90 2.25
C THR A 41 14.55 13.64 3.41
N GLN A 42 13.52 14.45 3.12
CA GLN A 42 12.74 15.12 4.15
C GLN A 42 11.88 14.09 4.91
N ILE A 43 11.99 14.11 6.25
CA ILE A 43 11.26 13.20 7.13
C ILE A 43 10.41 14.03 8.10
N TYR A 44 9.10 13.84 8.03
CA TYR A 44 8.09 14.40 8.92
C TYR A 44 7.71 13.38 10.00
N ARG A 45 7.35 13.86 11.19
CA ARG A 45 6.89 13.00 12.29
C ARG A 45 5.37 13.02 12.46
N SER A 46 4.71 14.04 11.92
CA SER A 46 3.25 14.14 11.93
C SER A 46 2.71 14.80 10.66
N LEU A 47 1.43 14.55 10.36
CA LEU A 47 0.74 15.21 9.23
C LEU A 47 0.66 16.74 9.43
N LYS A 48 0.67 17.21 10.67
CA LYS A 48 0.58 18.64 11.02
C LYS A 48 1.84 19.42 10.63
N GLU A 49 2.99 18.76 10.58
CA GLU A 49 4.27 19.35 10.15
C GLU A 49 4.38 19.44 8.62
N CYS A 50 3.49 18.78 7.88
CA CYS A 50 3.57 18.67 6.44
C CYS A 50 2.78 19.80 5.77
N HIS A 51 3.39 20.50 4.81
CA HIS A 51 2.65 21.31 3.84
C HIS A 51 1.99 20.38 2.79
N LEU A 52 0.90 19.72 3.18
CA LEU A 52 0.31 18.61 2.42
C LEU A 52 -0.03 18.97 0.96
N ASN A 53 -0.40 20.23 0.70
CA ASN A 53 -0.76 20.69 -0.64
C ASN A 53 0.39 20.67 -1.65
N GLU A 54 1.65 20.63 -1.19
CA GLU A 54 2.82 20.50 -2.06
C GLU A 54 2.97 19.12 -2.70
N PHE A 55 2.37 18.07 -2.11
CA PHE A 55 2.48 16.71 -2.63
C PHE A 55 1.44 16.44 -3.71
N ASP A 56 1.84 15.72 -4.75
CA ASP A 56 0.97 15.29 -5.85
C ASP A 56 0.39 13.90 -5.57
N LEU A 57 1.17 13.06 -4.88
CA LEU A 57 0.86 11.67 -4.58
C LEU A 57 1.12 11.37 -3.10
N PHE A 58 0.15 10.72 -2.47
CA PHE A 58 0.29 10.14 -1.14
C PHE A 58 0.30 8.62 -1.25
N ILE A 59 1.26 7.98 -0.58
CA ILE A 59 1.30 6.51 -0.45
C ILE A 59 1.10 6.15 1.01
N ILE A 60 -0.03 5.51 1.33
CA ILE A 60 -0.32 4.98 2.66
C ILE A 60 0.24 3.56 2.73
N ALA A 61 1.32 3.40 3.49
CA ALA A 61 2.10 2.19 3.67
C ALA A 61 2.42 1.92 5.16
N ASN A 62 1.59 2.47 6.06
CA ASN A 62 1.64 2.17 7.48
C ASN A 62 0.95 0.82 7.78
N ILE A 63 0.79 0.48 9.06
CA ILE A 63 0.13 -0.78 9.42
C ILE A 63 -1.34 -0.74 8.99
N THR A 64 -1.86 -1.89 8.53
CA THR A 64 -3.21 -2.03 7.97
C THR A 64 -4.32 -1.53 8.90
N THR A 65 -4.15 -1.71 10.21
CA THR A 65 -5.08 -1.18 11.24
C THR A 65 -5.26 0.33 11.18
N GLU A 66 -4.24 1.07 10.71
CA GLU A 66 -4.23 2.53 10.63
C GLU A 66 -4.58 3.07 9.23
N HIS A 67 -4.76 2.21 8.22
CA HIS A 67 -5.08 2.63 6.86
C HIS A 67 -6.35 3.50 6.82
N PHE A 68 -7.43 3.08 7.50
CA PHE A 68 -8.69 3.81 7.51
C PHE A 68 -8.55 5.22 8.09
N ASN A 69 -7.94 5.33 9.27
CA ASN A 69 -7.74 6.62 9.95
C ASN A 69 -6.86 7.55 9.12
N THR A 70 -5.78 7.01 8.55
CA THR A 70 -4.83 7.77 7.73
C THR A 70 -5.49 8.26 6.44
N LEU A 71 -6.23 7.39 5.75
CA LEU A 71 -6.94 7.72 4.52
C LEU A 71 -8.01 8.78 4.78
N LYS A 72 -8.80 8.62 5.84
CA LYS A 72 -9.82 9.59 6.24
C LYS A 72 -9.20 10.96 6.51
N ALA A 73 -8.13 11.02 7.31
CA ALA A 73 -7.45 12.26 7.61
C ALA A 73 -6.92 12.96 6.36
N LEU A 74 -6.21 12.24 5.47
CA LEU A 74 -5.75 12.82 4.21
C LEU A 74 -6.91 13.32 3.35
N ASN A 75 -7.96 12.52 3.22
CA ASN A 75 -9.10 12.88 2.38
C ASN A 75 -9.85 14.13 2.87
N GLU A 76 -9.77 14.43 4.17
CA GLU A 76 -10.29 15.66 4.76
C GLU A 76 -9.36 16.86 4.54
N LEU A 77 -8.04 16.63 4.63
CA LEU A 77 -7.01 17.67 4.60
C LEU A 77 -6.58 18.11 3.20
N VAL A 78 -6.73 17.25 2.19
CA VAL A 78 -6.35 17.57 0.80
C VAL A 78 -7.51 17.34 -0.17
N LYS A 79 -7.41 17.96 -1.34
CA LYS A 79 -8.38 17.85 -2.43
C LYS A 79 -7.67 17.75 -3.77
N ASP A 80 -8.26 17.03 -4.70
CA ASP A 80 -7.80 16.84 -6.08
C ASP A 80 -6.40 16.18 -6.12
N LYS A 81 -6.11 15.31 -5.15
CA LYS A 81 -4.84 14.56 -5.03
C LYS A 81 -5.02 13.08 -5.33
N ILE A 82 -3.91 12.42 -5.66
CA ILE A 82 -3.85 10.96 -5.80
C ILE A 82 -3.41 10.35 -4.48
N ILE A 83 -4.17 9.38 -3.98
CA ILE A 83 -3.85 8.63 -2.76
C ILE A 83 -3.81 7.14 -3.12
N LEU A 84 -2.63 6.54 -3.03
CA LEU A 84 -2.42 5.11 -3.17
C LEU A 84 -2.36 4.48 -1.78
N VAL A 85 -3.26 3.53 -1.50
CA VAL A 85 -3.30 2.80 -0.24
C VAL A 85 -2.76 1.41 -0.45
N GLU A 86 -1.85 0.96 0.40
CA GLU A 86 -1.38 -0.41 0.38
C GLU A 86 -2.53 -1.41 0.60
N LYS A 87 -2.36 -2.61 0.04
CA LYS A 87 -3.34 -3.68 0.21
C LYS A 87 -3.15 -4.38 1.57
N PRO A 88 -4.22 -4.89 2.19
CA PRO A 88 -5.62 -4.65 1.82
C PRO A 88 -6.01 -3.21 2.16
N LEU A 89 -7.06 -2.69 1.50
CA LEU A 89 -7.54 -1.33 1.75
C LEU A 89 -7.77 -1.09 3.26
N PHE A 90 -8.44 -2.03 3.94
CA PHE A 90 -8.67 -2.02 5.38
C PHE A 90 -8.60 -3.44 5.97
N GLU A 91 -8.35 -3.57 7.28
CA GLU A 91 -8.38 -4.86 7.98
C GLU A 91 -9.78 -5.46 8.15
N LYS A 92 -10.81 -4.61 8.06
CA LYS A 92 -12.24 -4.94 8.22
C LYS A 92 -13.02 -4.16 7.17
N SER A 93 -14.23 -4.62 6.86
CA SER A 93 -15.13 -3.85 6.01
C SER A 93 -15.39 -2.48 6.66
N GLN A 94 -15.15 -1.42 5.90
CA GLN A 94 -15.43 -0.05 6.29
C GLN A 94 -16.12 0.63 5.13
N ASN A 95 -17.18 1.37 5.42
CA ASN A 95 -17.80 2.23 4.43
C ASN A 95 -16.94 3.47 4.26
N PHE A 96 -16.24 3.55 3.13
CA PHE A 96 -15.43 4.69 2.77
C PHE A 96 -15.70 5.07 1.32
N THR A 97 -16.07 6.32 1.10
CA THR A 97 -16.21 6.92 -0.23
C THR A 97 -15.52 8.27 -0.23
N SER A 98 -14.87 8.61 -1.34
CA SER A 98 -14.34 9.95 -1.55
C SER A 98 -14.85 10.51 -2.87
N SER A 99 -15.31 11.76 -2.81
CA SER A 99 -15.59 12.61 -3.97
C SER A 99 -14.53 13.70 -4.16
N LYS A 100 -13.51 13.75 -3.28
CA LYS A 100 -12.51 14.84 -3.23
C LYS A 100 -11.17 14.43 -3.84
N ASN A 101 -10.82 13.16 -3.80
CA ASN A 101 -9.49 12.67 -4.16
C ASN A 101 -9.59 11.38 -4.97
N HIS A 102 -8.56 11.10 -5.77
CA HIS A 102 -8.45 9.87 -6.54
C HIS A 102 -7.76 8.81 -5.70
N ILE A 103 -8.52 7.81 -5.25
CA ILE A 103 -8.04 6.78 -4.34
C ILE A 103 -7.85 5.47 -5.09
N TYR A 104 -6.65 4.92 -4.97
CA TYR A 104 -6.24 3.65 -5.57
C TYR A 104 -5.78 2.68 -4.47
N VAL A 105 -5.92 1.39 -4.73
CA VAL A 105 -5.40 0.33 -3.85
C VAL A 105 -4.28 -0.40 -4.57
N ALA A 106 -3.16 -0.62 -3.88
CA ALA A 106 -1.91 -1.17 -4.44
C ALA A 106 -1.98 -2.69 -4.73
N TYR A 107 -3.02 -3.14 -5.44
CA TYR A 107 -3.11 -4.52 -5.94
C TYR A 107 -2.19 -4.73 -7.16
N LEU A 108 -0.87 -4.67 -6.94
CA LEU A 108 0.15 -4.70 -7.98
C LEU A 108 0.01 -5.88 -8.97
N LEU A 109 -0.37 -7.08 -8.48
CA LEU A 109 -0.51 -8.26 -9.35
C LEU A 109 -1.58 -8.10 -10.44
N ARG A 110 -2.53 -7.17 -10.30
CA ARG A 110 -3.50 -6.85 -11.38
C ARG A 110 -2.83 -6.28 -12.63
N PHE A 111 -1.62 -5.74 -12.49
CA PHE A 111 -0.80 -5.23 -13.59
C PHE A 111 0.23 -6.24 -14.08
N HIS A 112 0.27 -7.45 -13.54
CA HIS A 112 1.19 -8.48 -13.99
C HIS A 112 0.92 -8.83 -15.46
N PRO A 113 1.96 -8.96 -16.32
CA PRO A 113 1.77 -9.18 -17.76
C PRO A 113 0.89 -10.38 -18.09
N VAL A 114 0.98 -11.47 -17.31
CA VAL A 114 0.13 -12.65 -17.47
C VAL A 114 -1.34 -12.34 -17.20
N ILE A 115 -1.65 -11.55 -16.16
CA ILE A 115 -3.04 -11.17 -15.83
C ILE A 115 -3.61 -10.26 -16.92
N VAL A 116 -2.82 -9.31 -17.41
CA VAL A 116 -3.22 -8.42 -18.51
C VAL A 116 -3.43 -9.21 -19.80
N ALA A 117 -2.54 -10.16 -20.12
CA ALA A 117 -2.67 -11.02 -21.28
C ALA A 117 -3.91 -11.93 -21.19
N LEU A 118 -4.15 -12.54 -20.02
CA LEU A 118 -5.32 -13.37 -19.76
C LEU A 118 -6.61 -12.56 -19.95
N LYS A 119 -6.70 -11.35 -19.37
CA LYS A 119 -7.85 -10.45 -19.56
C LYS A 119 -8.12 -10.14 -21.03
N ARG A 120 -7.06 -9.98 -21.85
CA ARG A 120 -7.19 -9.75 -23.28
C ARG A 120 -7.69 -10.99 -24.03
N LEU A 121 -7.18 -12.18 -23.68
CA LEU A 121 -7.60 -13.44 -24.29
C LEU A 121 -9.06 -13.79 -23.98
N LEU A 122 -9.52 -13.46 -22.78
CA LEU A 122 -10.90 -13.72 -22.35
C LEU A 122 -11.90 -12.65 -22.81
N LYS A 123 -11.46 -11.63 -23.55
CA LYS A 123 -12.34 -10.53 -23.97
C LYS A 123 -13.36 -11.04 -24.99
N GLY A 124 -14.63 -11.06 -24.61
CA GLY A 124 -15.74 -11.54 -25.46
C GLY A 124 -16.09 -13.01 -25.25
N GLU A 125 -15.30 -13.72 -24.44
CA GLU A 125 -15.54 -15.11 -24.11
C GLU A 125 -16.56 -15.24 -22.98
N LYS A 126 -17.38 -16.29 -23.03
CA LYS A 126 -18.25 -16.68 -21.91
C LYS A 126 -17.48 -17.63 -21.00
N ILE A 127 -17.05 -17.14 -19.84
CA ILE A 127 -16.39 -17.98 -18.83
C ILE A 127 -17.41 -18.95 -18.23
N TYR A 128 -17.18 -20.25 -18.42
CA TYR A 128 -18.00 -21.31 -17.84
C TYR A 128 -17.54 -21.71 -16.42
N PHE A 129 -16.23 -21.70 -16.18
CA PHE A 129 -15.63 -22.12 -14.92
C PHE A 129 -14.26 -21.47 -14.72
N ALA A 130 -13.92 -21.15 -13.47
CA ALA A 130 -12.58 -20.75 -13.06
C ALA A 130 -12.25 -21.37 -11.69
N SER A 131 -11.01 -21.82 -11.52
CA SER A 131 -10.49 -22.30 -10.24
C SER A 131 -9.11 -21.68 -10.01
N LEU A 132 -8.91 -21.10 -8.84
CA LEU A 132 -7.65 -20.49 -8.43
C LEU A 132 -7.19 -21.18 -7.15
N VAL A 133 -5.92 -21.53 -7.09
CA VAL A 133 -5.30 -22.18 -5.93
C VAL A 133 -3.98 -21.47 -5.65
N CYS A 134 -3.85 -20.91 -4.45
CA CYS A 134 -2.62 -20.29 -3.97
C CYS A 134 -2.23 -20.94 -2.65
N ASN A 135 -1.16 -21.73 -2.67
CA ASN A 135 -0.66 -22.45 -1.51
C ASN A 135 0.85 -22.20 -1.38
N SER A 136 1.30 -21.96 -0.16
CA SER A 136 2.72 -21.88 0.17
C SER A 136 2.93 -22.15 1.65
N TYR A 137 4.12 -22.65 2.02
CA TYR A 137 4.45 -22.95 3.41
C TYR A 137 4.79 -21.67 4.17
N LEU A 138 3.95 -21.30 5.14
CA LEU A 138 4.05 -20.03 5.87
C LEU A 138 5.44 -19.75 6.49
N PRO A 139 6.16 -20.74 7.05
CA PRO A 139 7.53 -20.53 7.52
C PRO A 139 8.55 -20.12 6.46
N HIS A 140 8.27 -20.32 5.17
CA HIS A 140 9.15 -19.86 4.09
C HIS A 140 8.87 -18.43 3.63
N TRP A 141 7.84 -17.76 4.15
CA TRP A 141 7.43 -16.45 3.64
C TRP A 141 8.41 -15.32 4.00
N ARG A 142 9.05 -15.42 5.16
CA ARG A 142 9.99 -14.42 5.68
C ARG A 142 11.11 -15.14 6.43
N ALA A 143 12.27 -14.50 6.54
CA ALA A 143 13.44 -15.07 7.24
C ALA A 143 13.28 -15.15 8.78
N LEU A 144 12.20 -14.60 9.34
CA LEU A 144 11.89 -14.65 10.76
C LEU A 144 10.94 -15.80 11.10
N ASP A 145 10.89 -16.16 12.39
CA ASP A 145 9.91 -17.12 12.91
C ASP A 145 8.50 -16.76 12.47
N TYR A 146 7.81 -17.72 11.86
CA TYR A 146 6.49 -17.49 11.28
C TYR A 146 5.45 -17.02 12.27
N ARG A 147 5.60 -17.34 13.57
CA ARG A 147 4.72 -16.88 14.65
C ARG A 147 4.83 -15.37 14.88
N GLN A 148 5.95 -14.78 14.44
CA GLN A 148 6.19 -13.35 14.53
C GLN A 148 5.77 -12.60 13.25
N ASN A 149 5.44 -13.32 12.17
CA ASN A 149 4.99 -12.73 10.91
C ASN A 149 3.69 -11.95 11.09
N TYR A 150 3.55 -10.88 10.32
CA TYR A 150 2.29 -10.15 10.17
C TYR A 150 1.12 -11.09 9.86
N SER A 151 1.32 -12.08 8.98
CA SER A 151 0.29 -13.05 8.59
C SER A 151 -0.23 -13.92 9.75
N ALA A 152 0.54 -14.03 10.85
CA ALA A 152 0.17 -14.76 12.06
C ALA A 152 -0.38 -13.86 13.19
N LYS A 153 -0.37 -12.54 13.03
CA LYS A 153 -0.75 -11.54 14.05
C LYS A 153 -2.02 -10.81 13.68
N LYS A 154 -3.15 -11.24 14.25
CA LYS A 154 -4.47 -10.65 13.99
C LYS A 154 -4.56 -9.21 14.48
N GLU A 155 -3.92 -8.89 15.59
CA GLU A 155 -3.90 -7.58 16.24
C GLU A 155 -3.23 -6.49 15.40
N LEU A 156 -2.38 -6.87 14.43
CA LEU A 156 -1.79 -5.95 13.46
C LEU A 156 -2.65 -5.77 12.20
N GLY A 157 -3.85 -6.38 12.17
CA GLY A 157 -4.68 -6.49 10.98
C GLY A 157 -4.19 -7.55 10.01
N GLY A 158 -3.43 -8.54 10.50
CA GLY A 158 -2.87 -9.62 9.71
C GLY A 158 -3.81 -10.81 9.50
N GLY A 159 -3.29 -11.83 8.82
CA GLY A 159 -4.02 -13.05 8.45
C GLY A 159 -3.67 -13.47 7.03
N VAL A 160 -3.62 -14.78 6.77
CA VAL A 160 -3.25 -15.33 5.44
C VAL A 160 -4.12 -14.76 4.33
N LEU A 161 -5.44 -14.66 4.55
CA LEU A 161 -6.37 -14.09 3.56
C LEU A 161 -6.09 -12.60 3.25
N LEU A 162 -5.71 -11.82 4.26
CA LEU A 162 -5.40 -10.40 4.08
C LEU A 162 -4.04 -10.20 3.42
N ASP A 163 -3.04 -11.01 3.80
CA ASP A 163 -1.70 -10.96 3.21
C ASP A 163 -1.69 -11.47 1.76
N LEU A 164 -2.53 -12.46 1.42
CA LEU A 164 -2.72 -12.97 0.05
C LEU A 164 -3.92 -12.37 -0.68
N SER A 165 -4.44 -11.22 -0.24
CA SER A 165 -5.61 -10.58 -0.84
C SER A 165 -5.47 -10.22 -2.33
N HIS A 166 -4.26 -10.33 -2.91
CA HIS A 166 -4.09 -10.25 -4.35
C HIS A 166 -4.79 -11.36 -5.14
N GLU A 167 -4.99 -12.52 -4.53
CA GLU A 167 -5.60 -13.70 -5.17
C GLU A 167 -7.13 -13.64 -5.22
N ILE A 168 -7.73 -12.59 -4.62
CA ILE A 168 -9.18 -12.33 -4.53
C ILE A 168 -9.57 -11.23 -5.52
#